data_AF-A0A0F8XN73-F1
#
_entry.id   AF-A0A0F8XN73-F1
#
_cell.length_a   1.000
_cell.length_b   1.000
_cell.length_c   1.000
_cell.angle_alpha   90.00
_cell.angle_beta   90.00
_cell.angle_gamma   90.00
#
_symmetry.space_group_name_H-M   'P 1'
#
loop_
_entity.id
_entity.type
_entity.pdbx_description
1 polymer ?
#
loop_
_entity_poly.entity_id
_entity_poly.type
_entity_poly.pdbx_seq_one_letter_code
_entity_poly.pdbx_strand_id
1 'polypeptide(L)'
;MSEHEHPCSEKVYGSSGNWGHSYPCTRTATVERNKKRYCWQHDPERIGREEVKRQEKYEAECEQEGASRRRAAAIAEYHEAVGELLADLDARVAMKAPLAPRMAHHRDRLANIHKRAEGEPEEGGTE
;
A
#
# COMPACT_ATOMS: atom_id res chain seq x y z
N MET A 1 -30.10 -56.90 16.87
CA MET A 1 -29.72 -56.02 18.00
C MET A 1 -29.30 -54.71 17.38
N SER A 2 -30.06 -53.62 17.54
CA SER A 2 -29.66 -52.31 16.98
C SER A 2 -28.34 -51.91 17.60
N GLU A 3 -27.26 -51.93 16.83
CA GLU A 3 -26.03 -51.22 17.16
C GLU A 3 -26.44 -49.77 17.40
N HIS A 4 -26.52 -49.37 18.66
CA HIS A 4 -27.04 -48.07 19.03
C HIS A 4 -26.14 -47.01 18.39
N GLU A 5 -26.69 -46.29 17.41
CA GLU A 5 -26.08 -45.09 16.85
C GLU A 5 -25.99 -44.08 18.00
N HIS A 6 -24.83 -44.03 18.64
CA HIS A 6 -24.61 -43.11 19.75
C HIS A 6 -24.61 -41.67 19.19
N PRO A 7 -25.45 -40.78 19.72
CA PRO A 7 -25.48 -39.40 19.26
C PRO A 7 -24.17 -38.69 19.62
N CYS A 8 -23.82 -37.69 18.83
CA CYS A 8 -22.71 -36.79 19.10
C CYS A 8 -22.88 -36.08 20.46
N SER A 9 -21.80 -36.06 21.25
CA SER A 9 -21.78 -35.48 22.61
C SER A 9 -21.77 -33.95 22.61
N GLU A 10 -21.52 -33.33 21.47
CA GLU A 10 -21.44 -31.87 21.32
C GLU A 10 -22.83 -31.21 21.31
N LYS A 11 -22.92 -29.99 21.84
CA LYS A 11 -24.13 -29.17 21.76
C LYS A 11 -23.97 -28.08 20.71
N VAL A 12 -25.00 -27.89 19.90
CA VAL A 12 -25.07 -26.85 18.87
C VAL A 12 -25.96 -25.70 19.33
N TYR A 13 -25.56 -24.48 19.03
CA TYR A 13 -26.40 -23.31 19.20
C TYR A 13 -27.22 -23.12 17.92
N GLY A 14 -28.53 -22.93 18.07
CA GLY A 14 -29.43 -22.79 16.92
C GLY A 14 -29.11 -21.54 16.10
N SER A 15 -29.04 -21.68 14.78
CA SER A 15 -28.81 -20.56 13.85
C SER A 15 -29.98 -19.57 13.76
N SER A 16 -31.15 -19.92 14.34
CA SER A 16 -32.39 -19.14 14.27
C SER A 16 -32.51 -18.17 15.44
N GLY A 17 -31.64 -17.15 15.51
CA GLY A 17 -31.79 -15.94 16.34
C GLY A 17 -31.93 -16.11 17.86
N ASN A 18 -31.98 -17.34 18.38
CA ASN A 18 -32.24 -17.66 19.77
C ASN A 18 -30.94 -18.10 20.44
N TRP A 19 -30.04 -17.13 20.62
CA TRP A 19 -28.66 -17.29 21.12
C TRP A 19 -28.56 -17.85 22.57
N GLY A 20 -29.69 -18.13 23.23
CA GLY A 20 -29.74 -18.63 24.62
C GLY A 20 -29.90 -20.14 24.77
N HIS A 21 -30.23 -20.89 23.71
CA HIS A 21 -30.51 -22.33 23.83
C HIS A 21 -29.56 -23.19 22.99
N SER A 22 -28.84 -24.06 23.68
CA SER A 22 -28.02 -25.11 23.08
C SER A 22 -28.83 -26.42 22.98
N TYR A 23 -28.75 -27.10 21.84
CA TYR A 23 -29.40 -28.40 21.61
C TYR A 23 -28.34 -29.47 21.35
N PRO A 24 -28.57 -30.73 21.75
CA PRO A 24 -27.63 -31.80 21.41
C PRO A 24 -27.52 -31.97 19.89
N CYS A 25 -26.30 -32.20 19.40
CA CYS A 25 -26.09 -32.51 18.00
C CYS A 25 -26.81 -33.83 17.65
N THR A 26 -27.66 -33.79 16.63
CA THR A 26 -28.46 -34.96 16.20
C THR A 26 -27.69 -35.94 15.32
N ARG A 27 -26.42 -35.66 15.00
CA ARG A 27 -25.62 -36.49 14.11
C ARG A 27 -25.05 -37.70 14.83
N THR A 28 -24.98 -38.82 14.13
CA THR A 28 -24.33 -40.03 14.61
C THR A 28 -22.86 -39.78 14.88
N ALA A 29 -22.39 -40.21 16.04
CA ALA A 29 -20.98 -40.14 16.38
C ALA A 29 -20.18 -41.18 15.60
N THR A 30 -19.04 -40.76 15.06
CA THR A 30 -18.15 -41.60 14.24
C THR A 30 -16.76 -41.75 14.87
N VAL A 31 -16.44 -40.93 15.87
CA VAL A 31 -15.14 -40.93 16.55
C VAL A 31 -15.31 -40.84 18.06
N GLU A 32 -14.36 -41.41 18.80
CA GLU A 32 -14.32 -41.36 20.26
C GLU A 32 -13.05 -40.66 20.74
N ARG A 33 -13.19 -39.71 21.66
CA ARG A 33 -12.10 -38.91 22.26
C ARG A 33 -12.41 -38.69 23.73
N ASN A 34 -11.47 -38.97 24.63
CA ASN A 34 -11.63 -38.78 26.07
C ASN A 34 -12.93 -39.39 26.64
N LYS A 35 -13.30 -40.60 26.20
CA LYS A 35 -14.53 -41.31 26.57
C LYS A 35 -15.84 -40.62 26.13
N LYS A 36 -15.77 -39.63 25.25
CA LYS A 36 -16.90 -38.94 24.62
C LYS A 36 -16.92 -39.25 23.14
N ARG A 37 -18.13 -39.36 22.57
CA ARG A 37 -18.35 -39.70 21.17
C ARG A 37 -18.77 -38.48 20.38
N TYR A 38 -18.11 -38.21 19.27
CA TYR A 38 -18.32 -37.02 18.44
C TYR A 38 -18.63 -37.42 16.99
N CYS A 39 -19.44 -36.61 16.31
CA CYS A 39 -19.50 -36.67 14.84
C CYS A 39 -18.26 -36.00 14.24
N TRP A 40 -17.95 -36.33 12.99
CA TRP A 40 -16.78 -35.79 12.29
C TRP A 40 -16.68 -34.24 12.25
N GLN A 41 -17.81 -33.51 12.34
CA GLN A 41 -17.79 -32.04 12.39
C GLN A 41 -17.46 -31.47 13.77
N HIS A 42 -17.75 -32.22 14.84
CA HIS A 42 -17.53 -31.78 16.21
C HIS A 42 -16.36 -32.51 16.88
N ASP A 43 -15.52 -33.19 16.10
CA ASP A 43 -14.30 -33.80 16.61
C ASP A 43 -13.36 -32.70 17.14
N PRO A 44 -13.06 -32.66 18.46
CA PRO A 44 -12.23 -31.62 19.05
C PRO A 44 -10.82 -31.56 18.45
N GLU A 45 -10.24 -32.69 18.04
CA GLU A 45 -8.91 -32.70 17.42
C GLU A 45 -8.94 -32.06 16.03
N ARG A 46 -10.03 -32.26 15.29
CA ARG A 46 -10.21 -31.64 13.98
C ARG A 46 -10.42 -30.14 14.12
N ILE A 47 -11.33 -29.73 15.00
CA ILE A 47 -11.59 -28.31 15.27
C ILE A 47 -10.28 -27.63 15.70
N GLY A 48 -9.53 -28.23 16.63
CA GLY A 48 -8.24 -27.69 17.05
C GLY A 48 -7.25 -27.52 15.89
N ARG A 49 -7.16 -28.49 14.95
CA ARG A 49 -6.34 -28.34 13.74
C ARG A 49 -6.83 -27.23 12.81
N GLU A 50 -8.15 -27.08 12.65
CA GLU A 50 -8.73 -26.01 11.83
C GLU A 50 -8.53 -24.63 12.46
N GLU A 51 -8.61 -24.53 13.79
CA GLU A 51 -8.32 -23.31 14.56
C GLU A 51 -6.85 -22.89 14.43
N VAL A 52 -5.90 -23.82 14.58
CA VAL A 52 -4.47 -23.55 14.35
C VAL A 52 -4.24 -23.03 12.93
N LYS A 53 -4.80 -23.69 11.91
CA LYS A 53 -4.69 -23.23 10.51
C LYS A 53 -5.30 -21.84 10.32
N ARG A 54 -6.44 -21.56 10.95
CA ARG A 54 -7.09 -20.25 10.88
C ARG A 54 -6.21 -19.18 11.53
N GLN A 55 -5.61 -19.50 12.67
CA GLN A 55 -4.71 -18.62 13.39
C GLN A 55 -3.45 -18.31 12.56
N GLU A 56 -2.80 -19.34 12.01
CA GLU A 56 -1.63 -19.17 11.13
C GLU A 56 -1.96 -18.31 9.90
N LYS A 57 -3.13 -18.53 9.28
CA LYS A 57 -3.58 -17.71 8.14
C LYS A 57 -3.77 -16.25 8.55
N TYR A 58 -4.40 -16.02 9.70
CA TYR A 58 -4.62 -14.68 10.22
C TYR A 58 -3.31 -13.95 10.53
N GLU A 59 -2.36 -14.63 11.17
CA GLU A 59 -1.03 -14.09 11.47
C GLU A 59 -0.27 -13.72 10.18
N ALA A 60 -0.31 -14.59 9.16
CA ALA A 60 0.30 -14.32 7.86
C ALA A 60 -0.35 -13.11 7.15
N GLU A 61 -1.68 -12.97 7.22
CA GLU A 61 -2.40 -11.81 6.68
C GLU A 61 -2.00 -10.51 7.41
N CYS A 62 -1.95 -10.53 8.74
CA CYS A 62 -1.49 -9.39 9.54
C CYS A 62 -0.05 -8.99 9.23
N GLU A 63 0.86 -9.96 9.06
CA GLU A 63 2.23 -9.68 8.68
C GLU A 63 2.33 -9.06 7.28
N GLN A 64 1.58 -9.57 6.31
CA GLN A 64 1.52 -9.04 4.95
C GLN A 64 0.97 -7.61 4.92
N GLU A 65 -0.08 -7.34 5.68
CA GLU A 65 -0.64 -6.00 5.82
C GLU A 65 0.37 -5.05 6.47
N GLY A 66 1.01 -5.49 7.56
CA GLY A 66 2.06 -4.73 8.23
C GLY A 66 3.25 -4.41 7.31
N ALA A 67 3.68 -5.37 6.50
CA ALA A 67 4.73 -5.17 5.50
C ALA A 67 4.31 -4.17 4.41
N SER A 68 3.05 -4.22 3.98
CA SER A 68 2.51 -3.30 2.97
C SER A 68 2.44 -1.87 3.50
N ARG A 69 2.02 -1.69 4.76
CA ARG A 69 2.04 -0.38 5.43
C ARG A 69 3.45 0.17 5.57
N ARG A 70 4.43 -0.65 5.97
CA ARG A 70 5.84 -0.23 6.05
C ARG A 70 6.41 0.20 4.69
N ARG A 71 6.10 -0.56 3.63
CA ARG A 71 6.50 -0.19 2.26
C ARG A 71 5.88 1.13 1.83
N ALA A 72 4.58 1.34 2.09
CA ALA A 72 3.91 2.58 1.74
C ALA A 72 4.50 3.78 2.48
N ALA A 73 4.83 3.64 3.76
CA ALA A 73 5.51 4.68 4.54
C ALA A 73 6.89 5.02 3.96
N ALA A 74 7.71 4.02 3.66
CA ALA A 74 9.03 4.23 3.06
C ALA A 74 8.96 4.90 1.68
N ILE A 75 7.95 4.55 0.87
CA ILE A 75 7.71 5.19 -0.43
C ILE A 75 7.33 6.66 -0.23
N ALA A 76 6.47 6.98 0.74
CA ALA A 76 6.08 8.35 1.04
C ALA A 76 7.28 9.20 1.49
N GLU A 77 8.11 8.69 2.39
CA GLU A 77 9.35 9.33 2.84
C GLU A 77 10.31 9.58 1.67
N TYR A 78 10.47 8.60 0.77
CA TYR A 78 11.29 8.75 -0.44
C TYR A 78 10.75 9.85 -1.37
N HIS A 79 9.44 9.90 -1.58
CA HIS A 79 8.82 10.94 -2.41
C HIS A 79 9.01 12.35 -1.85
N GLU A 80 8.92 12.51 -0.53
CA GLU A 80 9.20 13.77 0.15
C GLU A 80 10.66 14.21 -0.08
N ALA A 81 11.62 13.31 0.18
CA ALA A 81 13.04 13.58 -0.03
C ALA A 81 13.38 13.92 -1.49
N VAL A 82 12.79 13.22 -2.46
CA VAL A 82 12.95 13.55 -3.89
C VAL A 82 12.35 14.92 -4.20
N GLY A 83 11.19 15.26 -3.63
CA GLY A 83 10.58 16.57 -3.79
C GLY A 83 11.48 17.71 -3.31
N GLU A 84 12.11 17.55 -2.14
CA GLU A 84 13.07 18.51 -1.61
C GLU A 84 14.31 18.68 -2.50
N LEU A 85 14.87 17.57 -2.99
CA LEU A 85 16.02 17.59 -3.90
C LEU A 85 15.70 18.29 -5.23
N LEU A 86 14.50 18.06 -5.76
CA LEU A 86 14.03 18.74 -6.98
C LEU A 86 13.85 20.24 -6.74
N ALA A 87 13.28 20.64 -5.61
CA ALA A 87 13.14 22.05 -5.26
C ALA A 87 14.50 22.76 -5.10
N ASP A 88 15.49 22.11 -4.48
CA ASP A 88 16.86 22.64 -4.40
C ASP A 88 17.51 22.74 -5.79
N LEU A 89 17.31 21.75 -6.66
CA LEU A 89 17.81 21.80 -8.03
C LEU A 89 17.19 22.97 -8.82
N ASP A 90 15.87 23.15 -8.73
CA ASP A 90 15.17 24.26 -9.37
C ASP A 90 15.67 25.61 -8.86
N ALA A 91 15.88 25.75 -7.55
CA ALA A 91 16.46 26.96 -6.96
C ALA A 91 17.88 27.23 -7.48
N ARG A 92 18.72 26.19 -7.59
CA ARG A 92 20.08 26.31 -8.16
C ARG A 92 20.07 26.69 -9.63
N VAL A 93 19.13 26.15 -10.42
CA VAL A 93 18.96 26.49 -11.83
C VAL A 93 18.50 27.94 -11.97
N ALA A 94 17.53 28.38 -11.16
CA ALA A 94 17.07 29.77 -11.13
C ALA A 94 18.18 30.74 -10.73
N MET A 95 19.00 30.39 -9.73
CA MET A 95 20.15 31.20 -9.29
C MET A 95 21.27 31.26 -10.34
N LYS A 96 21.45 30.21 -11.16
CA LYS A 96 22.42 30.19 -12.26
C LYS A 96 21.90 30.86 -13.54
N ALA A 97 20.63 31.22 -13.61
CA ALA A 97 20.10 31.98 -14.73
C ALA A 97 20.50 33.47 -14.59
N PRO A 98 21.53 33.91 -15.33
CA PRO A 98 21.33 35.07 -16.19
C PRO A 98 22.26 35.12 -17.43
N LEU A 99 21.75 34.90 -18.65
CA LEU A 99 22.46 35.32 -19.88
C LEU A 99 21.60 35.92 -20.99
N ALA A 100 20.26 35.96 -20.87
CA ALA A 100 19.41 36.52 -21.91
C ALA A 100 19.64 38.04 -22.16
N PRO A 101 19.76 38.93 -21.15
CA PRO A 101 19.95 40.35 -21.44
C PRO A 101 21.41 40.72 -21.78
N ARG A 102 22.39 39.86 -21.46
CA ARG A 102 23.82 40.10 -21.76
C ARG A 102 24.20 39.80 -23.21
N MET A 103 23.54 38.83 -23.83
CA MET A 103 23.78 38.48 -25.24
C MET A 103 23.10 39.47 -26.20
N ALA A 104 21.95 40.05 -25.84
CA ALA A 104 21.28 41.08 -26.63
C ALA A 104 22.15 42.34 -26.78
N HIS A 105 22.66 42.88 -25.68
CA HIS A 105 23.51 44.08 -25.70
C HIS A 105 24.87 43.82 -26.40
N HIS A 106 25.41 42.60 -26.34
CA HIS A 106 26.62 42.24 -27.07
C HIS A 106 26.35 42.15 -28.58
N ARG A 107 25.22 41.56 -28.99
CA ARG A 107 24.79 41.48 -30.39
C ARG A 107 24.57 42.86 -30.99
N ASP A 108 23.90 43.75 -30.27
CA ASP A 108 23.64 45.12 -30.73
C ASP A 108 24.93 45.94 -30.81
N ARG A 109 25.86 45.73 -29.87
CA ARG A 109 27.20 46.36 -29.90
C ARG A 109 28.02 45.87 -31.09
N LEU A 110 27.98 44.57 -31.42
CA LEU A 110 28.66 44.03 -32.61
C LEU A 110 28.02 44.55 -33.90
N ALA A 111 26.69 44.62 -33.98
CA ALA A 111 25.98 45.18 -35.13
C ALA A 111 26.35 46.65 -35.38
N ASN A 112 26.45 47.47 -34.32
CA ASN A 112 26.88 48.87 -34.44
C ASN A 112 28.36 49.02 -34.84
N ILE A 113 29.23 48.13 -34.40
CA ILE A 113 30.65 48.13 -34.82
C ILE A 113 30.76 47.79 -36.32
N HIS A 114 29.98 46.83 -36.81
CA HIS A 114 29.94 46.49 -38.24
C HIS A 114 29.43 47.64 -39.10
N LYS A 115 28.31 48.29 -38.73
CA LYS A 115 27.78 49.46 -39.45
C LYS A 115 28.79 50.62 -39.56
N ARG A 116 29.53 50.89 -38.48
CA ARG A 116 30.59 51.92 -38.48
C ARG A 116 31.79 51.53 -39.34
N ALA A 117 32.13 50.24 -39.43
CA ALA A 117 33.22 49.75 -40.28
C ALA A 117 32.85 49.80 -41.78
N GLU A 118 31.56 49.72 -42.11
CA GLU A 118 31.04 49.78 -43.49
C GLU A 118 30.76 51.21 -44.00
N GLY A 119 30.93 52.23 -43.14
CA GLY A 119 30.85 53.65 -43.54
C GLY A 119 29.42 54.18 -43.70
N GLU A 120 28.43 53.59 -43.03
CA GLU A 120 27.07 54.14 -43.02
C GLU A 120 27.04 55.50 -42.28
N PRO A 121 26.54 56.58 -42.90
CA PRO A 121 26.43 57.88 -42.24
C PRO A 121 25.37 57.85 -41.13
N GLU A 122 25.68 58.41 -39.96
CA GLU A 122 24.70 58.56 -38.88
C GLU A 122 23.60 59.51 -39.36
N GLU A 123 22.38 58.99 -39.53
CA GLU A 123 21.22 59.82 -39.85
C GLU A 123 20.98 60.79 -38.68
N GLY A 124 21.14 62.07 -38.99
CA GLY A 124 21.04 63.17 -38.04
C GLY A 124 19.70 63.19 -37.32
N GLY A 125 19.77 63.35 -36.00
CA GLY A 125 18.64 63.76 -35.19
C GLY A 125 18.15 65.13 -35.62
N THR A 126 16.87 65.21 -35.96
CA THR A 126 16.15 66.47 -36.09
C THR A 126 15.67 66.92 -34.71
N GLU A 127 15.93 68.20 -34.42
CA GLU A 127 15.38 68.99 -33.31
C GLU A 127 13.84 69.04 -33.29
#